data_AF-A0A1T5PCB8-F1
#
_entry.id   AF-A0A1T5PCB8-F1
#
_cell.length_a   1.000
_cell.length_b   1.000
_cell.length_c   1.000
_cell.angle_alpha   90.00
_cell.angle_beta   90.00
_cell.angle_gamma   90.00
#
_symmetry.space_group_name_H-M   'P 1'
#
loop_
_entity.id
_entity.type
_entity.pdbx_description
1 polymer ?
#
loop_
_entity_poly.entity_id
_entity_poly.type
_entity_poly.pdbx_seq_one_letter_code
_entity_poly.pdbx_strand_id
1 'polypeptide(L)'
;MNKFFKDVLLFTLIPLGIFLVMCIAGDEGIIAAGLIAMFLVAAYFVIGLILVIVNKNHMGKVLLLSSGIILLVGLSTCGLILSGLSIR
;
A
#
# COMPACT_ATOMS: atom_id res chain seq x y z
N MET A 1 13.69 18.60 0.48
CA MET A 1 12.49 17.74 0.47
C MET A 1 11.91 17.71 1.88
N ASN A 2 10.61 17.96 2.06
CA ASN A 2 10.01 18.02 3.39
C ASN A 2 10.05 16.64 4.07
N LYS A 3 10.36 16.56 5.37
CA LYS A 3 10.53 15.29 6.12
C LYS A 3 9.31 14.38 5.99
N PHE A 4 8.12 14.98 6.07
CA PHE A 4 6.83 14.31 5.89
C PHE A 4 6.72 13.55 4.55
N PHE A 5 7.09 14.20 3.44
CA PHE A 5 7.03 13.59 2.11
C PHE A 5 8.02 12.45 1.97
N LYS A 6 9.22 12.60 2.55
CA LYS A 6 10.24 11.56 2.55
C LYS A 6 9.75 10.32 3.31
N ASP A 7 9.13 10.52 4.48
CA ASP A 7 8.64 9.43 5.31
C ASP A 7 7.45 8.72 4.67
N VAL A 8 6.47 9.45 4.13
CA VAL A 8 5.37 8.86 3.35
C VAL A 8 5.93 7.98 2.25
N LEU A 9 6.82 8.54 1.41
CA LEU A 9 7.40 7.80 0.28
C LEU A 9 8.11 6.53 0.74
N LEU A 10 8.87 6.59 1.83
CA LEU A 10 9.58 5.44 2.39
C LEU A 10 8.62 4.33 2.84
N PHE A 11 7.58 4.71 3.61
CA PHE A 11 6.57 3.78 4.10
C PHE A 11 5.65 3.23 3.01
N THR A 12 5.57 3.90 1.85
CA THR A 12 4.87 3.35 0.68
C THR A 12 5.77 2.46 -0.18
N LEU A 13 6.99 2.91 -0.46
CA LEU A 13 7.88 2.28 -1.43
C LEU A 13 8.46 0.96 -0.92
N ILE A 14 8.76 0.84 0.38
CA ILE A 14 9.25 -0.42 0.96
C ILE A 14 8.25 -1.56 0.74
N PRO A 15 6.98 -1.46 1.21
CA PRO A 15 6.03 -2.56 1.02
C PRO A 15 5.71 -2.82 -0.45
N LEU A 16 5.58 -1.77 -1.27
CA LEU A 16 5.42 -1.93 -2.72
C LEU A 16 6.58 -2.71 -3.35
N GLY A 17 7.82 -2.40 -2.97
CA GLY A 17 9.01 -3.11 -3.44
C GLY A 17 9.02 -4.58 -3.03
N ILE A 18 8.66 -4.88 -1.78
CA ILE A 18 8.56 -6.26 -1.28
C ILE A 18 7.49 -7.04 -2.05
N PHE A 19 6.31 -6.46 -2.27
CA PHE A 19 5.26 -7.10 -3.05
C PHE A 19 5.67 -7.36 -4.50
N LEU A 20 6.40 -6.42 -5.11
CA LEU A 20 6.88 -6.58 -6.48
C LEU A 20 7.89 -7.73 -6.59
N VAL A 21 8.78 -7.89 -5.61
CA VAL A 21 9.71 -9.03 -5.53
C VAL A 21 8.94 -10.35 -5.34
N MET A 22 7.90 -10.38 -4.51
CA MET A 22 7.06 -11.57 -4.33
C MET A 22 6.29 -11.93 -5.60
N CYS A 23 5.82 -10.96 -6.37
CA CYS A 23 5.14 -11.21 -7.64
C CYS A 23 6.08 -11.81 -8.70
N ILE A 24 7.39 -11.55 -8.63
CA ILE A 24 8.38 -12.13 -9.56
C ILE A 24 8.68 -13.61 -9.20
N ALA A 25 8.39 -14.04 -7.97
CA ALA A 25 8.69 -15.39 -7.50
C ALA A 25 7.79 -16.51 -8.08
N GLY A 26 6.76 -16.15 -8.86
CA GLY A 26 5.85 -17.08 -9.53
C GLY A 26 4.38 -16.89 -9.14
N ASP A 27 3.48 -17.71 -9.72
CA ASP A 27 2.02 -17.58 -9.56
C ASP A 27 1.55 -17.69 -8.09
N GLU A 28 2.18 -18.56 -7.31
CA GLU A 28 1.89 -18.68 -5.86
C GLU A 28 2.29 -17.41 -5.09
N GLY A 29 3.35 -16.74 -5.53
CA GLY A 29 3.85 -15.50 -4.95
C GLY A 29 2.90 -14.32 -5.18
N ILE A 30 2.20 -14.28 -6.32
CA ILE A 30 1.22 -13.22 -6.63
C ILE A 30 0.01 -13.31 -5.69
N ILE A 31 -0.53 -14.51 -5.49
CA ILE A 31 -1.68 -14.73 -4.62
C ILE A 31 -1.31 -14.43 -3.16
N ALA A 32 -0.15 -14.92 -2.71
CA ALA A 32 0.36 -14.65 -1.37
C ALA A 32 0.63 -13.15 -1.14
N ALA A 33 1.23 -12.46 -2.11
CA ALA A 33 1.48 -11.02 -2.05
C ALA A 33 0.17 -10.22 -1.92
N GLY A 34 -0.86 -10.56 -2.71
CA GLY A 34 -2.16 -9.91 -2.64
C GLY A 34 -2.83 -10.09 -1.27
N LEU A 35 -2.76 -11.29 -0.70
CA LEU A 35 -3.38 -11.60 0.59
C LEU A 35 -2.66 -10.87 1.75
N ILE A 36 -1.32 -10.88 1.74
CA ILE A 36 -0.50 -10.15 2.72
C ILE A 36 -0.69 -8.64 2.57
N ALA A 37 -0.81 -8.12 1.34
CA ALA A 37 -1.07 -6.71 1.08
C ALA A 37 -2.38 -6.22 1.69
N MET A 38 -3.46 -7.01 1.62
CA MET A 38 -4.72 -6.65 2.27
C MET A 38 -4.56 -6.48 3.79
N PHE A 39 -3.90 -7.43 4.45
CA PHE A 39 -3.67 -7.34 5.90
C PHE A 39 -2.74 -6.17 6.26
N LEU A 40 -1.69 -5.95 5.48
CA LEU A 40 -0.74 -4.87 5.71
C LEU A 40 -1.42 -3.50 5.60
N VAL A 41 -2.19 -3.28 4.54
CA VAL A 41 -2.92 -2.02 4.31
C VAL A 41 -3.95 -1.78 5.41
N ALA A 42 -4.71 -2.81 5.79
CA ALA A 42 -5.68 -2.71 6.88
C ALA A 42 -4.99 -2.34 8.22
N ALA A 43 -3.86 -2.98 8.53
CA ALA A 43 -3.08 -2.66 9.72
C ALA A 43 -2.55 -1.22 9.69
N TYR A 44 -2.01 -0.76 8.55
CA TYR A 44 -1.51 0.62 8.39
C TYR A 44 -2.63 1.64 8.56
N PHE A 45 -3.82 1.35 8.04
CA PHE A 45 -4.99 2.20 8.19
C PHE A 45 -5.45 2.28 9.66
N VAL A 46 -5.62 1.14 10.33
CA VAL A 46 -6.07 1.08 11.73
C VAL A 46 -5.05 1.73 12.68
N ILE A 47 -3.76 1.40 12.55
CA ILE A 47 -2.70 1.98 13.38
C ILE A 47 -2.55 3.48 13.10
N GLY A 48 -2.62 3.89 11.83
CA GLY A 48 -2.60 5.29 11.44
C GLY A 48 -3.76 6.08 12.05
N LEU A 49 -4.97 5.53 12.04
CA LEU A 49 -6.16 6.13 12.65
C LEU A 49 -6.00 6.28 14.18
N ILE A 50 -5.54 5.23 14.86
CA ILE A 50 -5.29 5.26 16.32
C ILE A 50 -4.25 6.34 16.66
N LEU A 51 -3.17 6.46 15.89
CA LEU A 51 -2.13 7.46 16.12
C LEU A 51 -2.63 8.89 15.92
N VAL A 52 -3.56 9.12 14.98
CA VAL A 52 -4.23 10.43 14.84
C VAL A 52 -5.11 10.73 16.04
N ILE A 53 -5.88 9.74 16.53
CA ILE A 53 -6.75 9.91 17.71
C ILE A 53 -5.94 10.21 18.97
N VAL A 54 -4.76 9.59 19.13
CA VAL A 54 -3.83 9.82 20.26
C VAL A 54 -2.97 11.10 20.06
N ASN A 55 -3.35 11.96 19.11
CA ASN A 55 -2.69 13.25 18.84
C ASN A 55 -1.24 13.15 18.34
N LYS A 56 -0.79 11.96 17.93
CA LYS A 56 0.49 11.73 17.22
C LYS A 56 0.32 12.00 15.72
N ASN A 57 -0.08 13.24 15.42
CA ASN A 57 -0.57 13.67 14.11
C ASN A 57 0.44 13.49 12.97
N HIS A 58 1.74 13.53 13.23
CA HIS A 58 2.73 13.36 12.17
C HIS A 58 2.75 11.91 11.65
N MET A 59 3.08 10.94 12.51
CA MET A 59 3.14 9.51 12.16
C MET A 59 1.78 8.97 11.72
N GLY A 60 0.69 9.37 12.37
CA GLY A 60 -0.66 8.92 12.00
C GLY A 60 -1.06 9.37 10.59
N LYS A 61 -0.80 10.63 10.23
CA LYS A 61 -1.04 11.13 8.87
C LYS A 61 -0.14 10.46 7.84
N VAL A 62 1.14 10.20 8.16
CA VAL A 62 2.07 9.49 7.26
C VAL A 62 1.54 8.09 6.92
N LEU A 63 1.11 7.32 7.94
CA LEU A 63 0.60 5.96 7.76
C LEU A 63 -0.73 5.92 7.00
N LEU A 64 -1.65 6.84 7.30
CA LEU A 64 -2.93 6.95 6.59
C LEU A 64 -2.74 7.36 5.12
N LEU A 65 -1.82 8.29 4.83
CA LEU A 65 -1.53 8.67 3.45
C LEU A 65 -0.89 7.51 2.70
N SER A 66 0.03 6.80 3.35
CA SER A 66 0.73 5.65 2.75
C SER A 66 -0.24 4.51 2.42
N SER A 67 -1.16 4.15 3.33
CA SER A 67 -2.17 3.12 3.04
C SER A 67 -3.12 3.53 1.92
N GLY A 68 -3.52 4.81 1.87
CA GLY A 68 -4.31 5.37 0.78
C GLY A 68 -3.61 5.27 -0.58
N ILE A 69 -2.32 5.62 -0.65
CA ILE A 69 -1.54 5.51 -1.89
C ILE A 69 -1.39 4.04 -2.31
N ILE A 70 -1.10 3.13 -1.38
CA ILE A 70 -0.99 1.69 -1.68
C ILE A 70 -2.32 1.16 -2.24
N LEU A 71 -3.46 1.52 -1.64
CA LEU A 71 -4.78 1.15 -2.14
C LEU A 71 -5.05 1.71 -3.52
N LEU A 72 -4.70 2.98 -3.76
CA LEU A 72 -4.94 3.65 -5.04
C LEU A 72 -4.12 3.00 -6.15
N VAL A 73 -2.85 2.69 -5.89
CA VAL A 73 -1.99 1.94 -6.83
C VAL A 73 -2.53 0.53 -7.06
N GLY A 74 -2.92 -0.19 -6.02
CA GLY A 74 -3.49 -1.54 -6.13
C GLY A 74 -4.78 -1.55 -6.96
N LEU A 75 -5.74 -0.68 -6.64
CA LEU A 75 -7.01 -0.54 -7.37
C LEU A 75 -6.79 -0.09 -8.82
N SER A 76 -5.84 0.81 -9.06
CA SER A 76 -5.48 1.23 -10.42
C SER A 76 -4.92 0.06 -11.22
N THR A 77 -4.05 -0.76 -10.63
CA THR A 77 -3.47 -1.94 -11.28
C THR A 77 -4.55 -2.99 -11.59
N CYS A 78 -5.43 -3.29 -10.62
CA CYS A 78 -6.57 -4.18 -10.85
C CYS A 78 -7.51 -3.65 -11.95
N GLY A 79 -7.79 -2.34 -11.95
CA GLY A 79 -8.60 -1.69 -12.97
C GLY A 79 -7.99 -1.80 -14.37
N LEU A 80 -6.70 -1.57 -14.51
CA LEU A 80 -5.99 -1.72 -15.79
C LEU A 80 -6.05 -3.17 -16.30
N ILE A 81 -5.91 -4.16 -15.41
CA ILE A 81 -6.05 -5.59 -15.77
C ILE A 81 -7.48 -5.89 -16.24
N LEU A 82 -8.50 -5.42 -15.53
CA LEU A 82 -9.90 -5.62 -15.90
C LEU A 82 -10.24 -4.95 -17.25
N SER A 83 -9.76 -3.73 -17.47
CA SER A 83 -9.95 -3.02 -18.74
C SER A 83 -9.21 -3.72 -19.88
N GLY A 84 -8.01 -4.26 -19.64
CA GLY A 84 -7.29 -5.07 -20.62
C GLY A 84 -7.98 -6.39 -20.98
N LEU A 85 -8.72 -6.99 -20.03
CA LEU A 85 -9.58 -8.16 -20.27
C LEU A 85 -10.86 -7.81 -21.03
N SER A 86 -11.42 -6.63 -20.83
CA SER A 86 -12.66 -6.17 -21.49
C SER A 86 -12.46 -5.81 -22.98
N ILE A 87 -11.24 -5.48 -23.38
CA ILE A 87 -10.87 -5.12 -24.77
C ILE A 87 -10.59 -6.38 -25.63
N ARG A 88 -10.60 -7.58 -25.04
CA ARG A 88 -10.38 -8.85 -25.73
C ARG A 88 -11.67 -9.66 -25.85
#